data_AF-A0AAX0L9J6-F1
#
_entry.id   AF-A0AAX0L9J6-F1
#
_cell.length_a   1.000
_cell.length_b   1.000
_cell.length_c   1.000
_cell.angle_alpha   90.00
_cell.angle_beta   90.00
_cell.angle_gamma   90.00
#
_symmetry.space_group_name_H-M   'P 1'
#
loop_
_entity.id
_entity.type
_entity.pdbx_description
1 polymer ?
#
loop_
_entity_poly.entity_id
_entity_poly.type
_entity_poly.pdbx_seq_one_letter_code
_entity_poly.pdbx_strand_id
1 'polypeptide(L)'
;MAARRDGRLSPVALAFSDIPGWDRDDHAAAWAAFCVTADLSGLAPVATDDAKAAFEALFEPVEIAAEGTAHFTGYYEPELQGAREKSARFAYPLYAKPAGIGSEKPWFTRVEIVEGDLLAGLELVWLDNPIEAFLAQVQGSVRIRFEDGGSLRLGYDGKNGHPYRSIGKELVARGVAPVEEMTPDRIRQWGHESPGEVQALLNHNPSFVFFRVLDLPEESGPLGATGRPVSAGRSLAVDPDVVALGSPVWIDCPGFGQRLMVAQDIGSAIKGAGRGDIFTGSGPQAGRIAGAINTKGRMIALRRRA
;
A
#
# COMPACT_ATOMS: atom_id res chain seq x y z
N MET A 1 14.68 -25.84 -29.12
CA MET A 1 14.53 -24.46 -29.65
C MET A 1 13.09 -24.03 -29.40
N ALA A 2 12.88 -23.17 -28.40
CA ALA A 2 11.55 -22.72 -28.01
C ALA A 2 11.06 -21.64 -28.98
N ALA A 3 9.90 -21.88 -29.60
CA ALA A 3 9.23 -20.93 -30.46
C ALA A 3 8.56 -19.84 -29.61
N ARG A 4 8.96 -18.59 -29.85
CA ARG A 4 8.33 -17.39 -29.29
C ARG A 4 6.95 -17.20 -29.92
N ARG A 5 5.89 -17.19 -29.11
CA ARG A 5 4.57 -16.65 -29.47
C ARG A 5 4.12 -15.78 -28.30
N ASP A 6 4.08 -14.48 -28.56
CA ASP A 6 3.70 -13.38 -27.67
C ASP A 6 4.56 -13.24 -26.40
N GLY A 7 5.05 -12.04 -26.10
CA GLY A 7 5.96 -11.77 -24.97
C GLY A 7 5.35 -11.95 -23.57
N ARG A 8 4.38 -12.84 -23.40
CA ARG A 8 3.93 -13.37 -22.10
C ARG A 8 4.75 -14.63 -21.82
N LEU A 9 5.51 -14.62 -20.74
CA LEU A 9 6.18 -15.83 -20.25
C LEU A 9 5.14 -16.95 -20.13
N SER A 10 5.34 -18.06 -20.85
CA SER A 10 4.53 -19.26 -20.64
C SER A 10 4.77 -19.72 -19.20
N PRO A 11 3.74 -19.77 -18.34
CA PRO A 11 3.93 -20.10 -16.94
C PRO A 11 4.46 -21.53 -16.79
N VAL A 12 5.53 -21.70 -16.01
CA VAL A 12 5.98 -23.02 -15.57
C VAL A 12 4.99 -23.48 -14.51
N ALA A 13 4.24 -24.54 -14.80
CA ALA A 13 3.33 -25.15 -13.83
C ALA A 13 4.15 -25.77 -12.70
N LEU A 14 3.85 -25.38 -11.46
CA LEU A 14 4.45 -25.93 -10.25
C LEU A 14 3.47 -26.90 -9.57
N ALA A 15 3.97 -27.80 -8.73
CA ALA A 15 3.17 -28.49 -7.73
C ALA A 15 3.20 -27.70 -6.41
N PHE A 16 2.18 -27.88 -5.55
CA PHE A 16 2.18 -27.27 -4.21
C PHE A 16 3.34 -27.77 -3.35
N SER A 17 3.81 -29.00 -3.57
CA SER A 17 5.01 -29.55 -2.93
C SER A 17 6.31 -28.81 -3.31
N ASP A 18 6.31 -28.04 -4.41
CA ASP A 18 7.46 -27.25 -4.86
C ASP A 18 7.49 -25.86 -4.21
N ILE A 19 6.46 -25.51 -3.42
CA ILE A 19 6.35 -24.23 -2.72
C ILE A 19 6.96 -24.37 -1.32
N PRO A 20 8.09 -23.71 -1.03
CA PRO A 20 8.74 -23.81 0.27
C PRO A 20 7.82 -23.38 1.41
N GLY A 21 7.76 -24.20 2.46
CA GLY A 21 6.99 -23.87 3.66
C GLY A 21 5.47 -23.85 3.46
N TRP A 22 4.95 -24.32 2.32
CA TRP A 22 3.50 -24.46 2.09
C TRP A 22 2.84 -25.15 3.27
N ASP A 23 3.27 -26.34 3.68
CA ASP A 23 2.65 -27.07 4.79
C ASP A 23 2.70 -26.38 6.17
N ARG A 24 3.46 -25.29 6.32
CA ARG A 24 3.65 -24.56 7.58
C ARG A 24 2.92 -23.22 7.64
N ASP A 25 2.38 -22.73 6.53
CA ASP A 25 1.64 -21.46 6.54
C ASP A 25 0.28 -21.63 7.23
N ASP A 26 -0.19 -20.55 7.85
CA ASP A 26 -1.54 -20.44 8.39
C ASP A 26 -2.53 -20.16 7.25
N HIS A 27 -3.03 -21.24 6.67
CA HIS A 27 -4.00 -21.22 5.58
C HIS A 27 -5.35 -20.68 6.00
N ALA A 28 -5.72 -20.80 7.29
CA ALA A 28 -6.98 -20.27 7.78
C ALA A 28 -6.99 -18.74 7.70
N ALA A 29 -5.89 -18.09 8.10
CA ALA A 29 -5.73 -16.64 7.94
C ALA A 29 -5.69 -16.21 6.45
N ALA A 30 -5.01 -16.98 5.59
CA ALA A 30 -4.99 -16.71 4.16
C ALA A 30 -6.37 -16.86 3.52
N TRP A 31 -7.14 -17.86 3.94
CA TRP A 31 -8.49 -18.11 3.47
C TRP A 31 -9.48 -17.04 3.92
N ALA A 32 -9.38 -16.59 5.18
CA ALA A 32 -10.17 -15.47 5.68
C ALA A 32 -9.92 -14.20 4.85
N ALA A 33 -8.65 -13.87 4.56
CA ALA A 33 -8.31 -12.76 3.69
C ALA A 33 -8.85 -12.97 2.27
N PHE A 34 -8.74 -14.17 1.71
CA PHE A 34 -9.26 -14.48 0.37
C PHE A 34 -10.78 -14.30 0.29
N CYS A 35 -11.52 -14.75 1.30
CA CYS A 35 -12.97 -14.63 1.36
C CYS A 35 -13.47 -13.18 1.30
N VAL A 36 -12.69 -12.20 1.75
CA VAL A 36 -13.04 -10.77 1.61
C VAL A 36 -13.26 -10.40 0.14
N THR A 37 -12.50 -11.01 -0.78
CA THR A 37 -12.48 -10.73 -2.22
C THR A 37 -12.81 -11.94 -3.10
N ALA A 38 -13.38 -13.02 -2.54
CA ALA A 38 -13.61 -14.27 -3.26
C ALA A 38 -14.53 -14.09 -4.47
N ASP A 39 -15.47 -13.14 -4.40
CA ASP A 39 -16.41 -12.84 -5.47
C ASP A 39 -15.71 -12.28 -6.73
N LEU A 40 -14.56 -11.61 -6.57
CA LEU A 40 -13.74 -11.16 -7.71
C LEU A 40 -13.17 -12.34 -8.50
N SER A 41 -12.97 -13.46 -7.82
CA SER A 41 -12.58 -14.72 -8.45
C SER A 41 -13.79 -15.51 -8.94
N GLY A 42 -15.04 -15.04 -8.79
CA GLY A 42 -16.26 -15.75 -9.13
C GLY A 42 -16.60 -16.88 -8.14
N LEU A 43 -16.22 -16.74 -6.88
CA LEU A 43 -16.47 -17.70 -5.80
C LEU A 43 -17.28 -17.03 -4.69
N ALA A 44 -18.12 -17.80 -4.01
CA ALA A 44 -18.74 -17.34 -2.77
C ALA A 44 -17.72 -17.40 -1.62
N PRO A 45 -17.78 -16.49 -0.63
CA PRO A 45 -17.05 -16.66 0.61
C PRO A 45 -17.67 -17.84 1.37
N VAL A 46 -16.93 -18.96 1.46
CA VAL A 46 -17.39 -20.17 2.14
C VAL A 46 -16.45 -20.48 3.29
N ALA A 47 -17.01 -20.72 4.48
CA ALA A 47 -16.24 -21.22 5.61
C ALA A 47 -15.73 -22.64 5.29
N THR A 48 -14.51 -22.94 5.70
CA THR A 48 -13.90 -24.26 5.52
C THR A 48 -13.14 -24.65 6.78
N ASP A 49 -13.22 -25.92 7.13
CA ASP A 49 -12.42 -26.52 8.20
C ASP A 49 -11.01 -26.92 7.70
N ASP A 50 -10.81 -26.98 6.39
CA ASP A 50 -9.52 -27.26 5.74
C ASP A 50 -9.25 -26.26 4.60
N ALA A 51 -8.66 -25.12 4.98
CA ALA A 51 -8.31 -24.05 4.06
C ALA A 51 -7.21 -24.45 3.06
N LYS A 52 -6.27 -25.30 3.49
CA LYS A 52 -5.17 -25.76 2.63
C LYS A 52 -5.72 -26.60 1.49
N ALA A 53 -6.52 -27.62 1.80
CA ALA A 53 -7.15 -28.46 0.79
C ALA A 53 -8.04 -27.65 -0.16
N ALA A 54 -8.74 -26.63 0.34
CA ALA A 54 -9.54 -25.74 -0.48
C ALA A 54 -8.71 -24.96 -1.51
N PHE A 55 -7.56 -24.40 -1.12
CA PHE A 55 -6.65 -23.75 -2.07
C PHE A 55 -6.10 -24.73 -3.11
N GLU A 56 -5.69 -25.94 -2.70
CA GLU A 56 -5.13 -26.94 -3.61
C GLU A 56 -6.16 -27.44 -4.65
N ALA A 57 -7.42 -27.57 -4.22
CA ALA A 57 -8.53 -28.00 -5.06
C ALA A 57 -8.99 -26.91 -6.05
N LEU A 58 -8.94 -25.63 -5.66
CA LEU A 58 -9.45 -24.53 -6.45
C LEU A 58 -8.41 -23.87 -7.36
N PHE A 59 -7.13 -24.01 -7.02
CA PHE A 59 -6.07 -23.26 -7.69
C PHE A 59 -4.88 -24.13 -8.09
N GLU A 60 -4.11 -23.64 -9.05
CA GLU A 60 -2.81 -24.18 -9.46
C GLU A 60 -1.72 -23.10 -9.33
N PRO A 61 -0.52 -23.45 -8.84
CA PRO A 61 0.54 -22.47 -8.67
C PRO A 61 1.27 -22.17 -9.98
N VAL A 62 1.51 -20.89 -10.19
CA VAL A 62 2.17 -20.32 -11.36
C VAL A 62 3.28 -19.41 -10.88
N GLU A 63 4.52 -19.71 -11.25
CA GLU A 63 5.64 -18.83 -10.93
C GLU A 63 5.53 -17.52 -11.70
N ILE A 64 5.52 -16.40 -10.96
CA ILE A 64 5.48 -15.05 -11.53
C ILE A 64 6.89 -14.44 -11.51
N ALA A 65 7.62 -14.65 -10.43
CA ALA A 65 8.99 -14.20 -10.28
C ALA A 65 9.80 -15.23 -9.48
N ALA A 66 10.86 -15.73 -10.11
CA ALA A 66 11.80 -16.68 -9.51
C ALA A 66 12.53 -16.08 -8.31
N GLU A 67 13.20 -16.92 -7.54
CA GLU A 67 13.98 -16.51 -6.37
C GLU A 67 15.00 -15.41 -6.72
N GLY A 68 15.05 -14.38 -5.87
CA GLY A 68 15.92 -13.23 -6.05
C GLY A 68 15.48 -12.26 -7.15
N THR A 69 14.33 -12.48 -7.80
CA THR A 69 13.82 -11.60 -8.87
C THR A 69 12.59 -10.78 -8.47
N ALA A 70 11.77 -11.28 -7.54
CA ALA A 70 10.69 -10.46 -6.98
C ALA A 70 11.31 -9.37 -6.10
N HIS A 71 10.75 -8.16 -6.09
CA HIS A 71 11.13 -7.06 -5.20
C HIS A 71 9.93 -6.70 -4.34
N PHE A 72 10.10 -6.84 -3.02
CA PHE A 72 9.09 -6.51 -2.02
C PHE A 72 9.44 -5.23 -1.29
N THR A 73 8.40 -4.43 -1.07
CA THR A 73 8.38 -3.34 -0.08
C THR A 73 7.22 -3.56 0.89
N GLY A 74 7.09 -2.72 1.91
CA GLY A 74 5.93 -2.72 2.79
C GLY A 74 5.21 -1.38 2.82
N TYR A 75 3.90 -1.44 3.02
CA TYR A 75 3.03 -0.31 3.31
C TYR A 75 2.14 -0.61 4.52
N TYR A 76 1.59 0.43 5.13
CA TYR A 76 0.80 0.33 6.36
C TYR A 76 -0.21 1.47 6.45
N GLU A 77 -1.18 1.33 7.36
CA GLU A 77 -2.12 2.41 7.68
C GLU A 77 -1.57 3.19 8.90
N PRO A 78 -1.01 4.41 8.72
CA PRO A 78 -0.52 5.21 9.84
C PRO A 78 -1.61 5.55 10.84
N GLU A 79 -1.23 5.63 12.11
CA GLU A 79 -2.06 6.16 13.19
C GLU A 79 -1.43 7.46 13.69
N LEU A 80 -2.14 8.58 13.54
CA LEU A 80 -1.65 9.92 13.80
C LEU A 80 -2.56 10.65 14.79
N GLN A 81 -2.01 11.67 15.46
CA GLN A 81 -2.80 12.60 16.25
C GLN A 81 -3.34 13.71 15.35
N GLY A 82 -4.56 14.17 15.61
CA GLY A 82 -5.16 15.26 14.87
C GLY A 82 -6.25 16.00 15.64
N ALA A 83 -6.75 17.06 15.02
CA ALA A 83 -7.87 17.86 15.51
C ALA A 83 -8.86 18.17 14.38
N ARG A 84 -10.14 18.33 14.75
CA ARG A 84 -11.20 18.73 13.81
C ARG A 84 -11.10 20.20 13.39
N GLU A 85 -10.49 21.02 14.26
CA GLU A 85 -10.31 22.45 14.03
C GLU A 85 -8.83 22.82 13.98
N LYS A 86 -8.52 23.83 13.17
CA LYS A 86 -7.16 24.38 13.03
C LYS A 86 -6.71 25.02 14.34
N SER A 87 -5.48 24.78 14.74
CA SER A 87 -4.83 25.49 15.84
C SER A 87 -3.35 25.73 15.55
N ALA A 88 -2.64 26.37 16.48
CA ALA A 88 -1.19 26.55 16.37
C ALA A 88 -0.45 25.19 16.36
N ARG A 89 -0.98 24.19 17.06
CA ARG A 89 -0.44 22.82 17.07
C ARG A 89 -0.89 22.04 15.84
N PHE A 90 -2.18 22.05 15.53
CA PHE A 90 -2.78 21.30 14.43
C PHE A 90 -3.00 22.22 13.23
N ALA A 91 -1.98 22.37 12.39
CA ALA A 91 -1.94 23.34 11.30
C ALA A 91 -1.87 22.72 9.90
N TYR A 92 -1.75 21.38 9.80
CA TYR A 92 -1.48 20.69 8.53
C TYR A 92 -2.67 19.82 8.10
N PRO A 93 -3.51 20.29 7.18
CA PRO A 93 -4.76 19.62 6.86
C PRO A 93 -4.59 18.42 5.92
N LEU A 94 -5.47 17.44 6.07
CA LEU A 94 -5.80 16.47 5.02
C LEU A 94 -7.14 16.86 4.39
N TYR A 95 -7.22 16.75 3.08
CA TYR A 95 -8.32 17.34 2.31
C TYR A 95 -9.22 16.30 1.67
N ALA A 96 -10.51 16.64 1.60
CA ALA A 96 -11.47 15.99 0.73
C ALA A 96 -11.13 16.27 -0.74
N LYS A 97 -11.65 15.44 -1.66
CA LYS A 97 -11.48 15.67 -3.09
C LYS A 97 -12.39 16.82 -3.56
N PRO A 98 -11.84 17.86 -4.22
CA PRO A 98 -12.67 18.88 -4.87
C PRO A 98 -13.61 18.31 -5.93
N ALA A 99 -14.81 18.89 -6.03
CA ALA A 99 -15.74 18.57 -7.10
C ALA A 99 -15.13 18.90 -8.48
N GLY A 100 -15.37 18.04 -9.48
CA GLY A 100 -14.97 18.30 -10.86
C GLY A 100 -13.52 17.92 -11.23
N ILE A 101 -12.72 17.40 -10.29
CA ILE A 101 -11.42 16.79 -10.64
C ILE A 101 -11.65 15.45 -11.35
N GLY A 102 -11.53 15.46 -12.67
CA GLY A 102 -11.56 14.29 -13.54
C GLY A 102 -10.20 13.61 -13.71
N SER A 103 -10.18 12.45 -14.36
CA SER A 103 -8.97 11.65 -14.60
C SER A 103 -8.28 11.93 -15.94
N GLU A 104 -8.86 12.77 -16.80
CA GLU A 104 -8.38 12.96 -18.18
C GLU A 104 -7.09 13.78 -18.28
N LYS A 105 -6.89 14.74 -17.38
CA LYS A 105 -5.71 15.63 -17.36
C LYS A 105 -5.26 15.85 -15.92
N PRO A 106 -3.94 15.98 -15.66
CA PRO A 106 -3.45 16.42 -14.37
C PRO A 106 -4.07 17.78 -14.00
N TRP A 107 -4.48 17.91 -12.75
CA TRP A 107 -4.96 19.16 -12.16
C TRP A 107 -3.77 20.02 -11.70
N PHE A 108 -3.92 20.85 -10.67
CA PHE A 108 -2.82 21.61 -10.08
C PHE A 108 -1.81 20.70 -9.39
N THR A 109 -0.53 21.05 -9.50
CA THR A 109 0.57 20.46 -8.74
C THR A 109 0.43 20.77 -7.25
N ARG A 110 1.13 20.02 -6.40
CA ARG A 110 1.18 20.30 -4.95
C ARG A 110 1.55 21.76 -4.63
N VAL A 111 2.53 22.33 -5.34
CA VAL A 111 2.95 23.72 -5.15
C VAL A 111 1.79 24.67 -5.40
N GLU A 112 1.16 24.57 -6.57
CA GLU A 112 0.03 25.41 -6.96
C GLU A 112 -1.17 25.26 -6.01
N ILE A 113 -1.44 24.03 -5.54
CA ILE A 113 -2.50 23.74 -4.56
C ILE A 113 -2.23 24.48 -3.24
N VAL A 114 -1.02 24.36 -2.70
CA VAL A 114 -0.66 24.91 -1.39
C VAL A 114 -0.51 26.43 -1.44
N GLU A 115 0.19 26.96 -2.44
CA GLU A 115 0.41 28.41 -2.59
C GLU A 115 -0.87 29.16 -3.00
N GLY A 116 -1.75 28.52 -3.77
CA GLY A 116 -3.01 29.10 -4.20
C GLY A 116 -4.17 28.92 -3.22
N ASP A 117 -3.97 28.21 -2.10
CA ASP A 117 -5.01 27.86 -1.11
C ASP A 117 -6.26 27.23 -1.76
N LEU A 118 -6.03 26.38 -2.78
CA LEU A 118 -7.09 25.90 -3.68
C LEU A 118 -8.05 24.88 -3.04
N LEU A 119 -7.79 24.50 -1.79
CA LEU A 119 -8.55 23.50 -1.04
C LEU A 119 -9.19 24.06 0.24
N ALA A 120 -9.18 25.39 0.40
CA ALA A 120 -9.81 26.05 1.54
C ALA A 120 -11.29 25.63 1.68
N GLY A 121 -11.67 25.18 2.87
CA GLY A 121 -13.01 24.68 3.16
C GLY A 121 -13.25 23.20 2.84
N LEU A 122 -12.22 22.48 2.35
CA LEU A 122 -12.26 21.03 2.11
C LEU A 122 -11.43 20.24 3.13
N GLU A 123 -11.04 20.85 4.24
CA GLU A 123 -10.26 20.20 5.30
C GLU A 123 -11.13 19.16 6.03
N LEU A 124 -10.61 17.94 6.13
CA LEU A 124 -11.26 16.86 6.89
C LEU A 124 -10.73 16.78 8.32
N VAL A 125 -9.45 17.09 8.50
CA VAL A 125 -8.73 17.01 9.77
C VAL A 125 -7.43 17.79 9.69
N TRP A 126 -6.95 18.25 10.83
CA TRP A 126 -5.68 18.98 10.98
C TRP A 126 -4.69 18.14 11.78
N LEU A 127 -3.48 17.97 11.25
CA LEU A 127 -2.38 17.25 11.86
C LEU A 127 -1.35 18.23 12.43
N ASP A 128 -0.49 17.74 13.31
CA ASP A 128 0.56 18.53 13.96
C ASP A 128 1.93 18.45 13.28
N ASN A 129 2.05 17.62 12.24
CA ASN A 129 3.30 17.45 11.50
C ASN A 129 3.06 17.42 9.97
N PRO A 130 3.73 18.28 9.19
CA PRO A 130 3.56 18.35 7.74
C PRO A 130 4.14 17.11 7.01
N ILE A 131 5.20 16.52 7.55
CA ILE A 131 5.79 15.29 7.02
C ILE A 131 4.83 14.13 7.22
N GLU A 132 4.18 14.02 8.38
CA GLU A 132 3.17 12.97 8.59
C GLU A 132 1.94 13.16 7.69
N ALA A 133 1.49 14.41 7.48
CA ALA A 133 0.43 14.69 6.52
C ALA A 133 0.80 14.26 5.09
N PHE A 134 2.06 14.51 4.69
CA PHE A 134 2.59 14.04 3.41
C PHE A 134 2.69 12.51 3.34
N LEU A 135 3.21 11.87 4.38
CA LEU A 135 3.36 10.41 4.42
C LEU A 135 1.99 9.72 4.41
N ALA A 136 0.98 10.27 5.09
CA ALA A 136 -0.40 9.79 5.00
C ALA A 136 -0.92 9.83 3.56
N GLN A 137 -0.61 10.89 2.79
CA GLN A 137 -0.93 10.96 1.36
C GLN A 137 -0.19 9.89 0.53
N VAL A 138 1.06 9.58 0.87
CA VAL A 138 1.82 8.51 0.21
C VAL A 138 1.24 7.12 0.51
N GLN A 139 0.80 6.88 1.75
CA GLN A 139 0.15 5.61 2.13
C GLN A 139 -1.28 5.49 1.59
N GLY A 140 -1.97 6.61 1.35
CA GLY A 140 -3.32 6.64 0.81
C GLY A 140 -4.43 6.32 1.82
N SER A 141 -4.09 5.95 3.06
CA SER A 141 -5.03 5.78 4.16
C SER A 141 -4.38 6.19 5.48
N VAL A 142 -5.19 6.58 6.46
CA VAL A 142 -4.72 6.98 7.79
C VAL A 142 -5.83 6.89 8.84
N ARG A 143 -5.46 6.52 10.06
CA ARG A 143 -6.28 6.64 11.25
C ARG A 143 -5.86 7.85 12.06
N ILE A 144 -6.82 8.70 12.40
CA ILE A 144 -6.61 9.83 13.29
C ILE A 144 -7.18 9.48 14.65
N ARG A 145 -6.37 9.69 15.68
CA ARG A 145 -6.79 9.72 17.08
C ARG A 145 -6.94 11.16 17.50
N PHE A 146 -8.08 11.49 18.11
CA PHE A 146 -8.36 12.79 18.68
C PHE A 146 -8.05 12.79 20.19
N GLU A 147 -7.75 13.96 20.74
CA GLU A 147 -7.47 14.12 22.17
C GLU A 147 -8.70 13.80 23.05
N ASP A 148 -9.91 13.88 22.48
CA ASP A 148 -11.18 13.52 23.14
C ASP A 148 -11.43 12.00 23.19
N GLY A 149 -10.51 11.18 22.68
CA GLY A 149 -10.62 9.73 22.60
C GLY A 149 -11.37 9.21 21.36
N GLY A 150 -11.91 10.11 20.53
CA GLY A 150 -12.53 9.75 19.25
C GLY A 150 -11.49 9.36 18.19
N SER A 151 -11.99 8.77 17.10
CA SER A 151 -11.16 8.46 15.93
C SER A 151 -11.83 8.85 14.63
N LEU A 152 -11.03 9.15 13.61
CA LEU A 152 -11.45 9.35 12.22
C LEU A 152 -10.60 8.48 11.31
N ARG A 153 -11.24 7.71 10.42
CA ARG A 153 -10.53 6.94 9.40
C ARG A 153 -10.68 7.64 8.06
N LEU A 154 -9.55 7.83 7.38
CA LEU A 154 -9.50 8.43 6.06
C LEU A 154 -8.93 7.42 5.07
N GLY A 155 -9.59 7.28 3.93
CA GLY A 155 -9.13 6.46 2.81
C GLY A 155 -9.02 7.25 1.53
N TYR A 156 -8.27 6.71 0.59
CA TYR A 156 -8.04 7.30 -0.73
C TYR A 156 -9.36 7.60 -1.46
N ASP A 157 -9.47 8.82 -2.00
CA ASP A 157 -10.60 9.24 -2.85
C ASP A 157 -10.16 9.82 -4.21
N GLY A 158 -8.86 9.81 -4.48
CA GLY A 158 -8.31 10.30 -5.74
C GLY A 158 -6.98 11.00 -5.58
N LYS A 159 -6.43 11.43 -6.71
CA LYS A 159 -5.22 12.26 -6.76
C LYS A 159 -5.32 13.30 -7.88
N ASN A 160 -4.46 14.30 -7.82
CA ASN A 160 -4.37 15.37 -8.83
C ASN A 160 -3.77 14.95 -10.19
N GLY A 161 -3.49 13.67 -10.42
CA GLY A 161 -3.00 13.13 -11.69
C GLY A 161 -1.49 13.28 -11.94
N HIS A 162 -0.75 14.02 -11.10
CA HIS A 162 0.70 14.18 -11.26
C HIS A 162 1.49 12.94 -10.77
N PRO A 163 2.65 12.64 -11.39
CA PRO A 163 3.50 11.53 -10.99
C PRO A 163 4.14 11.78 -9.61
N TYR A 164 4.33 10.71 -8.86
CA TYR A 164 5.04 10.76 -7.59
C TYR A 164 6.54 11.02 -7.79
N ARG A 165 7.12 11.90 -6.96
CA ARG A 165 8.57 12.07 -6.82
C ARG A 165 8.98 11.86 -5.36
N SER A 166 10.08 11.13 -5.15
CA SER A 166 10.51 10.74 -3.81
C SER A 166 11.27 11.86 -3.10
N ILE A 167 10.74 12.31 -1.96
CA ILE A 167 11.42 13.27 -1.08
C ILE A 167 12.70 12.68 -0.44
N GLY A 168 12.75 11.36 -0.23
CA GLY A 168 13.97 10.70 0.25
C GLY A 168 15.10 10.78 -0.78
N LYS A 169 14.81 10.49 -2.05
CA LYS A 169 15.80 10.62 -3.13
C LYS A 169 16.27 12.08 -3.29
N GLU A 170 15.36 13.03 -3.13
CA GLU A 170 15.69 14.45 -3.14
C GLU A 170 16.65 14.82 -1.99
N LEU A 171 16.40 14.35 -0.76
CA LEU A 171 17.32 14.58 0.37
C LEU A 171 18.70 13.95 0.15
N VAL A 172 18.77 12.77 -0.47
CA VAL A 172 20.04 12.15 -0.86
C VAL A 172 20.76 13.02 -1.89
N ALA A 173 20.05 13.53 -2.91
CA ALA A 173 20.61 14.40 -3.92
C ALA A 173 21.14 15.73 -3.33
N ARG A 174 20.52 16.22 -2.26
CA ARG A 174 20.99 17.37 -1.47
C ARG A 174 22.19 17.06 -0.55
N GLY A 175 22.62 15.80 -0.47
CA GLY A 175 23.75 15.38 0.38
C GLY A 175 23.41 15.25 1.87
N VAL A 176 22.12 15.12 2.24
CA VAL A 176 21.68 15.04 3.64
C VAL A 176 22.07 13.72 4.32
N ALA A 177 22.02 12.63 3.57
CA ALA A 177 22.46 11.29 3.99
C ALA A 177 22.61 10.39 2.74
N PRO A 178 23.40 9.31 2.81
CA PRO A 178 23.46 8.31 1.74
C PRO A 178 22.12 7.55 1.62
N VAL A 179 21.90 6.87 0.49
CA VAL A 179 20.62 6.22 0.18
C VAL A 179 20.26 5.11 1.17
N GLU A 180 21.27 4.42 1.70
CA GLU A 180 21.16 3.34 2.67
C GLU A 180 20.65 3.83 4.04
N GLU A 181 20.91 5.10 4.36
CA GLU A 181 20.50 5.74 5.61
C GLU A 181 19.20 6.56 5.47
N MET A 182 18.66 6.68 4.25
CA MET A 182 17.47 7.48 3.95
C MET A 182 16.18 6.75 4.31
N THR A 183 15.97 6.53 5.61
CA THR A 183 14.77 5.91 6.17
C THR A 183 13.65 6.95 6.43
N PRO A 184 12.39 6.52 6.60
CA PRO A 184 11.32 7.43 7.03
C PRO A 184 11.65 8.19 8.32
N ASP A 185 12.35 7.55 9.27
CA ASP A 185 12.76 8.20 10.52
C ASP A 185 13.84 9.26 10.29
N ARG A 186 14.78 9.02 9.35
CA ARG A 186 15.76 10.03 8.96
C ARG A 186 15.09 11.25 8.31
N ILE A 187 14.05 11.04 7.49
CA ILE A 187 13.26 12.13 6.87
C ILE A 187 12.55 12.96 7.96
N ARG A 188 11.91 12.29 8.94
CA ARG A 188 11.29 12.97 10.09
C ARG A 188 12.30 13.79 10.87
N GLN A 189 13.45 13.19 11.20
CA GLN A 189 14.53 13.86 11.91
C GLN A 189 15.00 15.12 11.15
N TRP A 190 15.26 15.00 9.85
CA TRP A 190 15.65 16.15 9.03
C TRP A 190 14.58 17.26 9.05
N GLY A 191 13.30 16.90 9.02
CA GLY A 191 12.22 17.89 9.11
C GLY A 191 12.18 18.65 10.43
N HIS A 192 12.54 17.99 11.54
CA HIS A 192 12.70 18.65 12.84
C HIS A 192 13.94 19.55 12.89
N GLU A 193 15.03 19.16 12.23
CA GLU A 193 16.29 19.91 12.15
C GLU A 193 16.16 21.14 11.22
N SER A 194 15.33 21.07 10.18
CA SER A 194 15.20 22.07 9.12
C SER A 194 13.74 22.48 8.84
N PRO A 195 12.97 22.98 9.84
CA PRO A 195 11.53 23.23 9.68
C PRO A 195 11.20 24.26 8.59
N GLY A 196 12.08 25.23 8.33
CA GLY A 196 11.89 26.24 7.28
C GLY A 196 12.01 25.70 5.85
N GLU A 197 12.62 24.53 5.65
CA GLU A 197 12.83 23.92 4.33
C GLU A 197 11.83 22.80 4.02
N VAL A 198 11.05 22.37 5.02
CA VAL A 198 10.13 21.23 4.87
C VAL A 198 9.15 21.46 3.74
N GLN A 199 8.50 22.62 3.68
CA GLN A 199 7.52 22.88 2.61
C GLN A 199 8.14 22.77 1.22
N ALA A 200 9.35 23.32 1.03
CA ALA A 200 10.07 23.23 -0.23
C ALA A 200 10.45 21.78 -0.59
N LEU A 201 10.81 20.96 0.40
CA LEU A 201 11.01 19.53 0.19
C LEU A 201 9.72 18.83 -0.23
N LEU A 202 8.61 19.02 0.49
CA LEU A 202 7.34 18.37 0.17
C LEU A 202 6.86 18.75 -1.23
N ASN A 203 7.03 20.01 -1.61
CA ASN A 203 6.73 20.57 -2.92
C ASN A 203 7.53 19.94 -4.08
N HIS A 204 8.65 19.24 -3.80
CA HIS A 204 9.36 18.45 -4.81
C HIS A 204 8.44 17.37 -5.44
N ASN A 205 7.49 16.83 -4.68
CA ASN A 205 6.51 15.86 -5.15
C ASN A 205 5.24 16.57 -5.67
N PRO A 206 5.02 16.67 -7.00
CA PRO A 206 3.85 17.35 -7.53
C PRO A 206 2.55 16.58 -7.31
N SER A 207 2.62 15.28 -6.99
CA SER A 207 1.45 14.45 -6.70
C SER A 207 0.77 14.85 -5.40
N PHE A 208 -0.56 14.92 -5.38
CA PHE A 208 -1.38 15.24 -4.22
C PHE A 208 -2.54 14.25 -4.13
N VAL A 209 -2.73 13.64 -2.95
CA VAL A 209 -3.78 12.65 -2.68
C VAL A 209 -4.89 13.29 -1.85
N PHE A 210 -6.12 12.98 -2.21
CA PHE A 210 -7.34 13.39 -1.52
C PHE A 210 -7.95 12.20 -0.79
N PHE A 211 -8.71 12.51 0.26
CA PHE A 211 -9.29 11.50 1.14
C PHE A 211 -10.81 11.60 1.20
N ARG A 212 -11.42 10.53 1.67
CA ARG A 212 -12.80 10.47 2.14
C ARG A 212 -12.85 9.85 3.51
N VAL A 213 -13.86 10.21 4.29
CA VAL A 213 -14.15 9.57 5.57
C VAL A 213 -14.61 8.13 5.33
N LEU A 214 -14.06 7.21 6.11
CA LEU A 214 -14.45 5.80 6.10
C LEU A 214 -15.19 5.46 7.39
N ASP A 215 -16.34 4.82 7.24
CA ASP A 215 -17.05 4.17 8.34
C ASP A 215 -16.74 2.67 8.28
N LEU A 216 -15.75 2.25 9.06
CA LEU A 216 -15.23 0.89 9.09
C LEU A 216 -14.97 0.45 10.54
N PRO A 217 -15.18 -0.84 10.86
CA PRO A 217 -14.83 -1.38 12.18
C PRO A 217 -13.38 -1.09 12.57
N GLU A 218 -13.11 -0.90 13.85
CA GLU A 218 -11.78 -0.52 14.33
C GLU A 218 -10.73 -1.60 14.03
N GLU A 219 -11.10 -2.86 14.07
CA GLU A 219 -10.22 -3.99 13.81
C GLU A 219 -9.89 -4.20 12.32
N SER A 220 -10.63 -3.59 11.40
CA SER A 220 -10.45 -3.81 9.96
C SER A 220 -9.29 -2.99 9.38
N GLY A 221 -8.58 -3.51 8.37
CA GLY A 221 -7.67 -2.67 7.58
C GLY A 221 -8.40 -1.59 6.76
N PRO A 222 -7.67 -0.67 6.10
CA PRO A 222 -8.26 0.32 5.21
C PRO A 222 -8.85 -0.34 3.96
N LEU A 223 -9.63 0.40 3.18
CA LEU A 223 -10.08 -0.10 1.88
C LEU A 223 -8.93 -0.13 0.87
N GLY A 224 -8.68 -1.30 0.29
CA GLY A 224 -7.77 -1.42 -0.88
C GLY A 224 -8.47 -1.02 -2.18
N ALA A 225 -7.76 -1.14 -3.30
CA ALA A 225 -8.25 -0.85 -4.65
C ALA A 225 -9.53 -1.63 -5.04
N THR A 226 -9.79 -2.76 -4.38
CA THR A 226 -11.01 -3.58 -4.57
C THR A 226 -12.26 -3.02 -3.88
N GLY A 227 -12.14 -1.90 -3.17
CA GLY A 227 -13.22 -1.30 -2.38
C GLY A 227 -13.54 -2.06 -1.09
N ARG A 228 -12.69 -3.01 -0.69
CA ARG A 228 -12.87 -3.87 0.48
C ARG A 228 -11.68 -3.74 1.46
N PRO A 229 -11.88 -4.03 2.75
CA PRO A 229 -10.80 -3.96 3.73
C PRO A 229 -9.63 -4.89 3.39
N VAL A 230 -8.41 -4.38 3.47
CA VAL A 230 -7.19 -5.21 3.42
C VAL A 230 -6.93 -5.88 4.77
N SER A 231 -6.25 -7.02 4.74
CA SER A 231 -5.92 -7.89 5.87
C SER A 231 -4.43 -7.81 6.20
N ALA A 232 -4.10 -7.40 7.43
CA ALA A 232 -2.72 -7.24 7.89
C ALA A 232 -1.90 -8.53 7.68
N GLY A 233 -0.75 -8.42 7.02
CA GLY A 233 0.14 -9.54 6.72
C GLY A 233 -0.40 -10.58 5.75
N ARG A 234 -1.57 -10.35 5.15
CA ARG A 234 -2.25 -11.23 4.18
C ARG A 234 -2.69 -10.51 2.90
N SER A 235 -2.59 -9.19 2.82
CA SER A 235 -2.84 -8.43 1.58
C SER A 235 -1.57 -7.95 0.91
N LEU A 236 -1.54 -8.11 -0.41
CA LEU A 236 -0.44 -7.69 -1.27
C LEU A 236 -0.98 -6.68 -2.29
N ALA A 237 -0.31 -5.54 -2.43
CA ALA A 237 -0.49 -4.67 -3.57
C ALA A 237 0.33 -5.21 -4.75
N VAL A 238 -0.27 -5.30 -5.93
CA VAL A 238 0.33 -5.90 -7.13
C VAL A 238 0.10 -5.04 -8.37
N ASP A 239 0.72 -5.42 -9.48
CA ASP A 239 0.35 -4.93 -10.80
C ASP A 239 -0.84 -5.73 -11.35
N PRO A 240 -2.05 -5.14 -11.50
CA PRO A 240 -3.24 -5.85 -11.94
C PRO A 240 -3.15 -6.39 -13.38
N ASP A 241 -2.24 -5.84 -14.20
CA ASP A 241 -1.97 -6.33 -15.56
C ASP A 241 -1.22 -7.68 -15.56
N VAL A 242 -0.63 -8.06 -14.42
CA VAL A 242 0.11 -9.32 -14.23
C VAL A 242 -0.68 -10.28 -13.35
N VAL A 243 -1.14 -9.81 -12.20
CA VAL A 243 -1.86 -10.62 -11.20
C VAL A 243 -3.25 -10.02 -10.99
N ALA A 244 -4.29 -10.76 -11.35
CA ALA A 244 -5.65 -10.29 -11.17
C ALA A 244 -5.98 -10.04 -9.69
N LEU A 245 -6.68 -8.95 -9.40
CA LEU A 245 -7.12 -8.65 -8.04
C LEU A 245 -8.06 -9.75 -7.51
N GLY A 246 -7.90 -10.08 -6.23
CA GLY A 246 -8.53 -11.22 -5.56
C GLY A 246 -7.74 -12.53 -5.65
N SER A 247 -6.70 -12.61 -6.51
CA SER A 247 -5.91 -13.85 -6.63
C SER A 247 -5.07 -14.10 -5.38
N PRO A 248 -4.99 -15.35 -4.89
CA PRO A 248 -4.01 -15.71 -3.87
C PRO A 248 -2.59 -15.67 -4.46
N VAL A 249 -1.62 -15.19 -3.69
CA VAL A 249 -0.22 -15.03 -4.09
C VAL A 249 0.66 -15.49 -2.94
N TRP A 250 1.42 -16.54 -3.15
CA TRP A 250 2.46 -16.96 -2.22
C TRP A 250 3.73 -16.13 -2.45
N ILE A 251 4.34 -15.69 -1.35
CA ILE A 251 5.60 -14.94 -1.36
C ILE A 251 6.66 -15.64 -0.51
N ASP A 252 7.91 -15.51 -0.93
CA ASP A 252 9.09 -15.69 -0.09
C ASP A 252 9.79 -14.34 0.03
N CYS A 253 9.61 -13.66 1.16
CA CYS A 253 10.20 -12.35 1.41
C CYS A 253 11.18 -12.43 2.58
N PRO A 254 12.51 -12.43 2.35
CA PRO A 254 13.49 -12.43 3.43
C PRO A 254 13.23 -11.33 4.48
N GLY A 255 13.32 -11.68 5.77
CA GLY A 255 13.03 -10.76 6.88
C GLY A 255 11.53 -10.61 7.22
N PHE A 256 10.62 -11.00 6.32
CA PHE A 256 9.17 -11.03 6.57
C PHE A 256 8.60 -12.46 6.64
N GLY A 257 9.16 -13.38 5.86
CA GLY A 257 8.85 -14.81 5.84
C GLY A 257 8.12 -15.29 4.58
N GLN A 258 7.84 -16.59 4.58
CA GLN A 258 7.09 -17.30 3.55
C GLN A 258 5.62 -17.35 3.93
N ARG A 259 4.71 -16.90 3.06
CA ARG A 259 3.26 -16.94 3.33
C ARG A 259 2.41 -16.73 2.09
N LEU A 260 1.20 -17.28 2.12
CA LEU A 260 0.12 -17.02 1.18
C LEU A 260 -0.60 -15.71 1.54
N MET A 261 -0.70 -14.83 0.55
CA MET A 261 -1.36 -13.54 0.61
C MET A 261 -2.44 -13.46 -0.47
N VAL A 262 -3.11 -12.32 -0.57
CA VAL A 262 -4.15 -12.06 -1.56
C VAL A 262 -3.88 -10.70 -2.21
N ALA A 263 -3.96 -10.66 -3.54
CA ALA A 263 -3.83 -9.44 -4.33
C ALA A 263 -5.06 -8.54 -4.13
N GLN A 264 -5.07 -7.68 -3.11
CA GLN A 264 -6.27 -6.90 -2.73
C GLN A 264 -6.13 -5.40 -2.97
N ASP A 265 -4.94 -4.97 -3.39
CA ASP A 265 -4.63 -3.56 -3.57
C ASP A 265 -3.71 -3.31 -4.78
N ILE A 266 -3.54 -2.04 -5.13
CA ILE A 266 -2.61 -1.58 -6.17
C ILE A 266 -1.80 -0.39 -5.66
N GLY A 267 -0.61 -0.18 -6.23
CA GLY A 267 0.17 1.02 -6.00
C GLY A 267 0.73 1.58 -7.30
N SER A 268 0.82 2.90 -7.44
CA SER A 268 1.35 3.49 -8.68
C SER A 268 2.81 3.14 -8.96
N ALA A 269 3.58 2.81 -7.91
CA ALA A 269 4.96 2.35 -8.01
C ALA A 269 5.09 0.82 -8.13
N ILE A 270 3.98 0.09 -8.05
CA ILE A 270 3.93 -1.37 -8.06
C ILE A 270 3.63 -1.83 -9.48
N LYS A 271 4.69 -2.08 -10.24
CA LYS A 271 4.62 -2.39 -11.68
C LYS A 271 5.51 -3.55 -12.06
N GLY A 272 5.01 -4.41 -12.94
CA GLY A 272 5.69 -5.58 -13.48
C GLY A 272 5.54 -6.85 -12.64
N ALA A 273 5.93 -7.98 -13.25
CA ALA A 273 5.64 -9.32 -12.74
C ALA A 273 6.32 -9.66 -11.40
N GLY A 274 7.39 -8.98 -11.02
CA GLY A 274 8.10 -9.24 -9.76
C GLY A 274 7.79 -8.24 -8.64
N ARG A 275 6.83 -7.32 -8.79
CA ARG A 275 6.68 -6.23 -7.82
C ARG A 275 5.50 -6.45 -6.89
N GLY A 276 5.77 -6.46 -5.58
CA GLY A 276 4.75 -6.56 -4.54
C GLY A 276 4.98 -5.56 -3.39
N ASP A 277 3.90 -5.02 -2.84
CA ASP A 277 3.91 -4.21 -1.62
C ASP A 277 3.09 -4.89 -0.53
N ILE A 278 3.70 -5.17 0.60
CA ILE A 278 3.12 -5.98 1.67
C ILE A 278 2.37 -5.07 2.63
N PHE A 279 1.07 -5.30 2.83
CA PHE A 279 0.33 -4.61 3.88
C PHE A 279 0.71 -5.19 5.24
N THR A 280 1.37 -4.40 6.10
CA THR A 280 1.85 -4.89 7.40
C THR A 280 0.86 -4.65 8.54
N GLY A 281 -0.22 -3.89 8.31
CA GLY A 281 -1.24 -3.57 9.30
C GLY A 281 -1.37 -2.07 9.56
N SER A 282 -1.85 -1.72 10.75
CA SER A 282 -2.09 -0.33 11.16
C SER A 282 -1.23 0.08 12.35
N GLY A 283 -0.86 1.35 12.41
CA GLY A 283 -0.14 1.95 13.53
C GLY A 283 1.39 1.78 13.52
N PRO A 284 2.06 2.23 14.60
CA PRO A 284 3.52 2.40 14.60
C PRO A 284 4.33 1.10 14.42
N GLN A 285 3.84 -0.01 14.96
CA GLN A 285 4.52 -1.30 14.80
C GLN A 285 4.47 -1.79 13.35
N ALA A 286 3.31 -1.67 12.70
CA ALA A 286 3.17 -1.98 11.28
C ALA A 286 4.08 -1.08 10.42
N GLY A 287 4.18 0.20 10.75
CA GLY A 287 5.10 1.14 10.09
C GLY A 287 6.57 0.75 10.18
N ARG A 288 7.03 0.28 11.35
CA ARG A 288 8.41 -0.23 11.52
C ARG A 288 8.68 -1.47 10.67
N ILE A 289 7.72 -2.40 10.63
CA ILE A 289 7.84 -3.60 9.78
C ILE A 289 7.87 -3.20 8.31
N ALA A 290 6.95 -2.33 7.87
CA ALA A 290 6.88 -1.87 6.48
C ALA A 290 8.17 -1.18 6.02
N GLY A 291 8.71 -0.28 6.84
CA GLY A 291 9.95 0.44 6.53
C GLY A 291 11.20 -0.44 6.46
N ALA A 292 11.18 -1.63 7.08
CA ALA A 292 12.29 -2.58 7.02
C ALA A 292 12.23 -3.48 5.76
N ILE A 293 11.10 -3.54 5.06
CA ILE A 293 10.95 -4.37 3.86
C ILE A 293 11.46 -3.57 2.65
N ASN A 294 12.62 -3.97 2.16
CA ASN A 294 13.16 -3.55 0.88
C ASN A 294 14.10 -4.64 0.35
N THR A 295 13.52 -5.77 -0.08
CA THR A 295 14.29 -6.99 -0.32
C THR A 295 13.85 -7.71 -1.58
N LYS A 296 14.74 -8.57 -2.09
CA LYS A 296 14.43 -9.45 -3.21
C LYS A 296 14.03 -10.84 -2.71
N GLY A 297 13.10 -11.47 -3.42
CA GLY A 297 12.48 -12.72 -3.01
C GLY A 297 11.89 -13.51 -4.17
N ARG A 298 10.90 -14.35 -3.89
CA ARG A 298 10.17 -15.18 -4.86
C ARG A 298 8.67 -14.88 -4.79
N MET A 299 7.97 -14.98 -5.91
CA MET A 299 6.52 -14.76 -5.98
C MET A 299 5.84 -15.77 -6.91
N ILE A 300 4.81 -16.43 -6.39
CA ILE A 300 4.01 -17.45 -7.08
C ILE A 300 2.54 -17.07 -6.95
N ALA A 301 1.83 -16.88 -8.05
CA ALA A 301 0.39 -16.67 -8.02
C ALA A 301 -0.34 -18.02 -8.05
N LEU A 302 -1.48 -18.10 -7.37
CA LEU A 302 -2.39 -19.23 -7.48
C LEU A 302 -3.47 -18.87 -8.51
N ARG A 303 -3.41 -19.49 -9.68
CA ARG A 303 -4.39 -19.30 -10.76
C ARG A 303 -5.58 -20.22 -10.51
N ARG A 304 -6.80 -19.69 -10.64
CA ARG A 304 -8.03 -20.49 -10.51
C ARG A 304 -8.03 -21.61 -11.56
N ARG A 305 -8.30 -22.84 -11.13
CA ARG A 305 -8.52 -23.98 -12.03
C ARG A 305 -9.81 -23.76 -12.81
N ALA A 306 -9.80 -24.16 -14.08
CA ALA A 306 -10.98 -24.11 -14.95
C ALA A 306 -12.09 -25.05 -14.44
#